data_AF-X0YRQ2-F1
#
_entry.id   AF-X0YRQ2-F1
#
_cell.length_a   1.000
_cell.length_b   1.000
_cell.length_c   1.000
_cell.angle_alpha   90.00
_cell.angle_beta   90.00
_cell.angle_gamma   90.00
#
_symmetry.space_group_name_H-M   'P 1'
#
loop_
_entity.id
_entity.type
_entity.pdbx_description
1 polymer ?
#
loop_
_entity_poly.entity_id
_entity_poly.type
_entity_poly.pdbx_seq_one_letter_code
_entity_poly.pdbx_strand_id
1 'polypeptide(L)'
;DAPNMRRWYTQHTETMKKAFGKDYDLFAMLLGVTSPQAPVENNVMFAAQTYAYMLGLVDKPGAMYPGALQRRIDSQWYSPETMLKDLESRMFKVTEFVRALLGDPDATVGDVWMYRLFYGDSAVHGKDSADYSVPQATGLRQKLLDLAAQMTEETGDLWTAREVQAALWVYINATQTGTAIKDIATFESGLNKKNELFGGKSPLEWLQSLVPNMKEGPLSKQVGLESIPLAPVSPLAKKLILGKMKV
;
A
#
# COMPACT_ATOMS: atom_id res chain seq x y z
N ASP A 1 -6.73 2.08 25.28
CA ASP A 1 -5.80 1.92 24.13
C ASP A 1 -6.42 1.31 22.86
N ALA A 2 -7.48 0.50 22.94
CA ALA A 2 -8.16 -0.10 21.78
C ALA A 2 -8.49 0.86 20.60
N PRO A 3 -8.89 2.14 20.82
CA PRO A 3 -9.15 3.07 19.72
C PRO A 3 -7.94 3.31 18.82
N ASN A 4 -6.72 3.29 19.36
CA ASN A 4 -5.49 3.51 18.59
C ASN A 4 -5.08 2.25 17.81
N MET A 5 -5.39 1.07 18.34
CA MET A 5 -5.02 -0.21 17.73
C MET A 5 -5.78 -0.46 16.42
N ARG A 6 -7.07 -0.10 16.37
CA ARG A 6 -7.89 -0.31 15.16
C ARG A 6 -7.71 0.75 14.08
N ARG A 7 -7.25 1.95 14.45
CA ARG A 7 -7.17 3.12 13.55
C ARG A 7 -5.96 3.14 12.63
N TRP A 8 -5.08 2.16 12.70
CA TRP A 8 -3.82 2.14 11.93
C TRP A 8 -4.03 2.40 10.43
N TYR A 9 -4.93 1.67 9.77
CA TYR A 9 -5.25 1.89 8.35
C TYR A 9 -5.96 3.22 8.12
N THR A 10 -6.93 3.58 8.96
CA THR A 10 -7.68 4.84 8.85
C THR A 10 -6.75 6.04 8.88
N GLN A 11 -5.81 6.09 9.83
CA GLN A 11 -4.84 7.17 9.96
C GLN A 11 -3.86 7.24 8.78
N HIS A 12 -3.44 6.08 8.23
CA HIS A 12 -2.65 6.02 7.00
C HIS A 12 -3.43 6.59 5.82
N THR A 13 -4.67 6.14 5.61
CA THR A 13 -5.55 6.62 4.55
C THR A 13 -5.79 8.13 4.65
N GLU A 14 -6.13 8.65 5.83
CA GLU A 14 -6.34 10.09 6.06
C GLU A 14 -5.07 10.89 5.76
N THR A 15 -3.91 10.40 6.19
CA THR A 15 -2.63 11.07 5.94
C THR A 15 -2.30 11.10 4.45
N MET A 16 -2.48 9.97 3.74
CA MET A 16 -2.25 9.92 2.29
C MET A 16 -3.24 10.81 1.53
N LYS A 17 -4.53 10.82 1.89
CA LYS A 17 -5.53 11.73 1.31
C LYS A 17 -5.13 13.19 1.49
N LYS A 18 -4.67 13.55 2.69
CA LYS A 18 -4.20 14.90 2.99
C LYS A 18 -2.96 15.29 2.17
N ALA A 19 -2.02 14.36 1.99
CA ALA A 19 -0.75 14.63 1.29
C ALA A 19 -0.90 14.65 -0.25
N PHE A 20 -1.63 13.70 -0.82
CA PHE A 20 -1.67 13.47 -2.27
C PHE A 20 -2.97 13.97 -2.93
N GLY A 21 -4.04 14.20 -2.17
CA GLY A 21 -5.34 14.66 -2.68
C GLY A 21 -5.87 13.74 -3.77
N LYS A 22 -6.02 14.26 -5.01
CA LYS A 22 -6.56 13.45 -6.12
C LYS A 22 -5.62 12.32 -6.57
N ASP A 23 -4.34 12.40 -6.21
CA ASP A 23 -3.36 11.35 -6.53
C ASP A 23 -3.26 10.29 -5.42
N TYR A 24 -4.11 10.40 -4.38
CA TYR A 24 -4.17 9.46 -3.27
C TYR A 24 -4.29 8.00 -3.74
N ASP A 25 -5.23 7.71 -4.65
CA ASP A 25 -5.45 6.34 -5.11
C ASP A 25 -4.19 5.81 -5.79
N LEU A 26 -3.58 6.59 -6.68
CA LEU A 26 -2.31 6.21 -7.31
C LEU A 26 -1.22 5.94 -6.27
N PHE A 27 -1.03 6.84 -5.30
CA PHE A 27 0.00 6.66 -4.29
C PHE A 27 -0.26 5.42 -3.41
N ALA A 28 -1.52 5.15 -3.05
CA ALA A 28 -1.91 3.95 -2.31
C ALA A 28 -1.61 2.68 -3.11
N MET A 29 -1.88 2.67 -4.42
CA MET A 29 -1.49 1.56 -5.32
C MET A 29 0.03 1.37 -5.30
N LEU A 30 0.80 2.45 -5.47
CA LEU A 30 2.25 2.42 -5.49
C LEU A 30 2.84 1.90 -4.17
N LEU A 31 2.29 2.33 -3.04
CA LEU A 31 2.67 1.81 -1.72
C LEU A 31 2.38 0.33 -1.57
N GLY A 32 1.25 -0.14 -2.10
CA GLY A 32 0.91 -1.56 -2.10
C GLY A 32 1.90 -2.39 -2.91
N VAL A 33 2.22 -1.98 -4.14
CA VAL A 33 3.08 -2.76 -5.04
C VAL A 33 4.56 -2.72 -4.67
N THR A 34 5.02 -1.69 -3.96
CA THR A 34 6.39 -1.62 -3.44
C THR A 34 6.55 -2.27 -2.07
N SER A 35 5.45 -2.68 -1.42
CA SER A 35 5.46 -3.31 -0.10
C SER A 35 6.14 -4.68 0.03
N PRO A 36 6.24 -5.53 -1.02
CA PRO A 36 6.84 -6.85 -0.85
C PRO A 36 8.31 -6.77 -0.43
N GLN A 37 8.65 -7.42 0.67
CA GLN A 37 10.03 -7.72 1.09
C GLN A 37 10.91 -6.52 1.50
N ALA A 38 10.34 -5.36 1.79
CA ALA A 38 11.07 -4.24 2.38
C ALA A 38 10.47 -3.78 3.73
N PRO A 39 11.31 -3.24 4.63
CA PRO A 39 10.84 -2.57 5.84
C PRO A 39 9.80 -1.49 5.50
N VAL A 40 8.85 -1.24 6.40
CA VAL A 40 7.76 -0.26 6.19
C VAL A 40 8.30 1.10 5.76
N GLU A 41 9.38 1.57 6.38
CA GLU A 41 10.04 2.83 6.05
C GLU A 41 10.57 2.85 4.62
N ASN A 42 11.14 1.74 4.14
CA ASN A 42 11.65 1.63 2.78
C ASN A 42 10.52 1.51 1.77
N ASN A 43 9.38 0.90 2.13
CA ASN A 43 8.22 0.76 1.25
C ASN A 43 7.61 2.11 0.87
N VAL A 44 7.42 2.99 1.86
CA VAL A 44 6.91 4.35 1.64
C VAL A 44 7.88 5.15 0.77
N MET A 45 9.17 4.93 0.96
CA MET A 45 10.20 5.58 0.17
C MET A 45 10.23 5.08 -1.28
N PHE A 46 10.11 3.77 -1.49
CA PHE A 46 9.96 3.19 -2.83
C PHE A 46 8.70 3.68 -3.54
N ALA A 47 7.60 3.82 -2.81
CA ALA A 47 6.35 4.37 -3.34
C ALA A 47 6.54 5.83 -3.78
N ALA A 48 7.18 6.66 -2.94
CA ALA A 48 7.50 8.06 -3.26
C ALA A 48 8.41 8.17 -4.48
N GLN A 49 9.47 7.37 -4.57
CA GLN A 49 10.36 7.39 -5.73
C GLN A 49 9.66 6.89 -7.00
N THR A 50 8.80 5.88 -6.90
CA THR A 50 8.00 5.40 -8.04
C THR A 50 7.00 6.44 -8.49
N TYR A 51 6.38 7.14 -7.56
CA TYR A 51 5.48 8.24 -7.86
C TYR A 51 6.24 9.37 -8.58
N ALA A 52 7.41 9.76 -8.09
CA ALA A 52 8.29 10.72 -8.76
C ALA A 52 8.71 10.25 -10.18
N TYR A 53 8.96 8.95 -10.37
CA TYR A 53 9.25 8.37 -11.69
C TYR A 53 8.06 8.53 -12.65
N MET A 54 6.83 8.24 -12.19
CA MET A 54 5.62 8.41 -12.99
C MET A 54 5.35 9.87 -13.36
N LEU A 55 5.82 10.82 -12.55
CA LEU A 55 5.79 12.25 -12.83
C LEU A 55 6.95 12.73 -13.74
N GLY A 56 7.89 11.84 -14.11
CA GLY A 56 9.06 12.19 -14.91
C GLY A 56 10.13 13.00 -14.15
N LEU A 57 10.11 12.98 -12.81
CA LEU A 57 11.04 13.74 -11.96
C LEU A 57 12.33 12.98 -11.65
N VAL A 58 12.32 11.66 -11.82
CA VAL A 58 13.49 10.78 -11.65
C VAL A 58 13.50 9.72 -12.76
N ASP A 59 14.68 9.21 -13.09
CA ASP A 59 14.85 8.29 -14.23
C ASP A 59 14.46 6.83 -13.94
N LYS A 60 14.27 6.47 -12.66
CA LYS A 60 13.97 5.09 -12.24
C LYS A 60 12.98 5.05 -11.08
N PRO A 61 12.04 4.08 -11.08
CA PRO A 61 11.13 3.89 -9.95
C PRO A 61 11.87 3.33 -8.74
N GLY A 62 11.27 3.49 -7.56
CA GLY A 62 11.77 2.88 -6.32
C GLY A 62 11.19 1.49 -6.14
N ALA A 63 12.04 0.49 -6.02
CA ALA A 63 11.66 -0.86 -5.63
C ALA A 63 12.91 -1.67 -5.30
N MET A 64 12.73 -2.84 -4.69
CA MET A 64 13.78 -3.86 -4.64
C MET A 64 14.21 -4.29 -6.07
N TYR A 65 13.27 -4.33 -7.02
CA TYR A 65 13.51 -4.70 -8.42
C TYR A 65 13.02 -3.60 -9.38
N PRO A 66 13.75 -2.47 -9.49
CA PRO A 66 13.26 -1.28 -10.21
C PRO A 66 13.01 -1.54 -11.70
N GLY A 67 13.83 -2.36 -12.36
CA GLY A 67 13.62 -2.69 -13.77
C GLY A 67 12.37 -3.53 -14.05
N ALA A 68 11.94 -4.37 -13.10
CA ALA A 68 10.70 -5.14 -13.25
C ALA A 68 9.47 -4.23 -13.06
N LEU A 69 9.51 -3.35 -12.06
CA LEU A 69 8.47 -2.36 -11.82
C LEU A 69 8.36 -1.37 -12.99
N GLN A 70 9.50 -0.85 -13.47
CA GLN A 70 9.56 0.04 -14.63
C GLN A 70 8.87 -0.58 -15.85
N ARG A 71 9.20 -1.84 -16.21
CA ARG A 71 8.53 -2.53 -17.33
C ARG A 71 7.02 -2.61 -17.15
N ARG A 72 6.50 -2.79 -15.93
CA ARG A 72 5.05 -2.82 -15.68
C ARG A 72 4.42 -1.43 -15.83
N ILE A 73 5.06 -0.41 -15.26
CA ILE A 73 4.65 1.00 -15.42
C ILE A 73 4.57 1.37 -16.90
N ASP A 74 5.63 1.10 -17.65
CA ASP A 74 5.74 1.54 -19.04
C ASP A 74 4.84 0.77 -20.03
N SER A 75 4.24 -0.36 -19.61
CA SER A 75 3.47 -1.23 -20.51
C SER A 75 1.99 -1.38 -20.16
N GLN A 76 1.62 -1.33 -18.87
CA GLN A 76 0.27 -1.72 -18.43
C GLN A 76 -0.30 -0.85 -17.30
N TRP A 77 0.53 -0.19 -16.50
CA TRP A 77 0.08 0.59 -15.33
C TRP A 77 0.02 2.08 -15.66
N TYR A 78 -0.98 2.45 -16.43
CA TYR A 78 -1.24 3.83 -16.81
C TYR A 78 -2.42 4.45 -16.03
N SER A 79 -3.13 3.68 -15.20
CA SER A 79 -4.11 4.20 -14.25
C SER A 79 -4.21 3.30 -13.00
N PRO A 80 -4.73 3.80 -11.87
CA PRO A 80 -4.98 2.97 -10.68
C PRO A 80 -5.85 1.73 -10.97
N GLU A 81 -6.82 1.85 -11.86
CA GLU A 81 -7.71 0.74 -12.24
C GLU A 81 -6.95 -0.36 -12.98
N THR A 82 -6.04 -0.02 -13.91
CA THR A 82 -5.27 -1.04 -14.62
C THR A 82 -4.19 -1.67 -13.75
N MET A 83 -3.65 -0.90 -12.80
CA MET A 83 -2.80 -1.44 -11.75
C MET A 83 -3.55 -2.47 -10.91
N LEU A 84 -4.75 -2.14 -10.43
CA LEU A 84 -5.54 -3.02 -9.57
C LEU A 84 -5.90 -4.31 -10.29
N LYS A 85 -6.35 -4.22 -11.55
CA LYS A 85 -6.66 -5.39 -12.37
C LYS A 85 -5.46 -6.31 -12.59
N ASP A 86 -4.27 -5.77 -12.83
CA ASP A 86 -3.05 -6.59 -12.95
C ASP A 86 -2.71 -7.28 -11.63
N LEU A 87 -2.84 -6.57 -10.49
CA LEU A 87 -2.59 -7.14 -9.17
C LEU A 87 -3.60 -8.24 -8.81
N GLU A 88 -4.89 -8.02 -9.07
CA GLU A 88 -5.96 -9.03 -8.88
C GLU A 88 -5.66 -10.34 -9.61
N SER A 89 -5.04 -10.25 -10.78
CA SER A 89 -4.71 -11.43 -11.59
C SER A 89 -3.46 -12.21 -11.13
N ARG A 90 -2.65 -11.66 -10.21
CA ARG A 90 -1.31 -12.21 -9.91
C ARG A 90 -0.90 -12.23 -8.44
N MET A 91 -1.45 -11.34 -7.61
CA MET A 91 -0.89 -11.02 -6.30
C MET A 91 -1.98 -10.70 -5.27
N PHE A 92 -2.77 -11.72 -4.89
CA PHE A 92 -3.91 -11.57 -3.97
C PHE A 92 -3.57 -10.76 -2.70
N LYS A 93 -2.46 -11.07 -2.02
CA LYS A 93 -2.01 -10.36 -0.81
C LYS A 93 -1.80 -8.86 -1.08
N VAL A 94 -1.14 -8.51 -2.18
CA VAL A 94 -0.87 -7.12 -2.54
C VAL A 94 -2.18 -6.41 -2.90
N THR A 95 -3.09 -7.09 -3.59
CA THR A 95 -4.43 -6.57 -3.90
C THR A 95 -5.21 -6.22 -2.64
N GLU A 96 -5.27 -7.12 -1.66
CA GLU A 96 -6.01 -6.84 -0.42
C GLU A 96 -5.34 -5.74 0.41
N PHE A 97 -4.01 -5.66 0.41
CA PHE A 97 -3.30 -4.55 1.04
C PHE A 97 -3.62 -3.21 0.37
N VAL A 98 -3.62 -3.17 -0.96
CA VAL A 98 -4.04 -2.01 -1.74
C VAL A 98 -5.48 -1.61 -1.40
N ARG A 99 -6.43 -2.56 -1.38
CA ARG A 99 -7.83 -2.29 -1.04
C ARG A 99 -7.97 -1.72 0.38
N ALA A 100 -7.22 -2.27 1.34
CA ALA A 100 -7.19 -1.75 2.70
C ALA A 100 -6.67 -0.31 2.76
N LEU A 101 -5.59 0.01 2.02
CA LEU A 101 -5.04 1.35 1.89
C LEU A 101 -6.01 2.32 1.21
N LEU A 102 -6.78 1.84 0.21
CA LEU A 102 -7.80 2.61 -0.51
C LEU A 102 -9.05 2.91 0.33
N GLY A 103 -9.24 2.20 1.44
CA GLY A 103 -10.29 2.46 2.40
C GLY A 103 -11.33 1.35 2.54
N ASP A 104 -11.21 0.24 1.80
CA ASP A 104 -12.13 -0.90 1.90
C ASP A 104 -12.16 -1.43 3.35
N PRO A 105 -13.31 -1.38 4.04
CA PRO A 105 -13.43 -1.82 5.43
C PRO A 105 -13.27 -3.34 5.60
N ASP A 106 -13.50 -4.11 4.54
CA ASP A 106 -13.52 -5.57 4.55
C ASP A 106 -12.23 -6.18 3.99
N ALA A 107 -11.31 -5.36 3.48
CA ALA A 107 -10.06 -5.83 2.92
C ALA A 107 -9.09 -6.33 4.00
N THR A 108 -8.58 -7.54 3.79
CA THR A 108 -7.69 -8.23 4.75
C THR A 108 -6.50 -8.87 4.02
N VAL A 109 -5.28 -8.51 4.41
CA VAL A 109 -4.03 -8.80 3.69
C VAL A 109 -3.68 -10.29 3.65
N GLY A 110 -4.29 -11.10 4.51
CA GLY A 110 -4.15 -12.57 4.46
C GLY A 110 -2.73 -13.06 4.76
N ASP A 111 -2.10 -12.54 5.81
CA ASP A 111 -0.76 -12.97 6.23
C ASP A 111 -0.72 -14.40 6.79
N VAL A 112 0.39 -15.10 6.53
CA VAL A 112 0.65 -16.46 7.03
C VAL A 112 0.58 -16.53 8.56
N TRP A 113 1.07 -15.50 9.26
CA TRP A 113 1.00 -15.47 10.73
C TRP A 113 -0.45 -15.38 11.22
N MET A 114 -1.33 -14.65 10.52
CA MET A 114 -2.75 -14.60 10.86
C MET A 114 -3.42 -15.94 10.63
N TYR A 115 -3.08 -16.61 9.52
CA TYR A 115 -3.60 -17.95 9.29
C TYR A 115 -3.26 -18.91 10.42
N ARG A 116 -1.98 -18.91 10.84
CA ARG A 116 -1.51 -19.73 11.97
C ARG A 116 -2.23 -19.40 13.27
N LEU A 117 -2.56 -18.13 13.50
CA LEU A 117 -3.33 -17.70 14.66
C LEU A 117 -4.72 -18.34 14.69
N PHE A 118 -5.44 -18.39 13.57
CA PHE A 118 -6.82 -18.89 13.52
C PHE A 118 -6.94 -20.40 13.27
N TYR A 119 -6.01 -21.01 12.56
CA TYR A 119 -6.08 -22.41 12.11
C TYR A 119 -5.00 -23.32 12.73
N GLY A 120 -4.15 -22.78 13.60
CA GLY A 120 -3.05 -23.49 14.23
C GLY A 120 -1.87 -23.76 13.27
N ASP A 121 -0.84 -24.43 13.78
CA ASP A 121 0.41 -24.71 13.05
C ASP A 121 0.30 -25.96 12.16
N SER A 122 -0.84 -26.12 11.50
CA SER A 122 -1.04 -27.17 10.50
C SER A 122 -0.36 -26.75 9.19
N ALA A 123 0.97 -26.85 9.21
CA ALA A 123 1.83 -27.04 8.05
C ALA A 123 1.29 -26.46 6.73
N VAL A 124 1.50 -25.16 6.50
CA VAL A 124 1.82 -24.71 5.14
C VAL A 124 3.22 -25.28 4.85
N HIS A 125 3.26 -26.57 4.51
CA HIS A 125 4.47 -27.25 4.06
C HIS A 125 4.84 -26.70 2.67
N GLY A 126 5.53 -25.57 2.70
CA GLY A 126 6.10 -24.89 1.56
C GLY A 126 6.80 -23.67 2.08
N LYS A 127 8.13 -23.63 1.95
CA LYS A 127 8.86 -22.37 2.10
C LYS A 127 8.25 -21.37 1.13
N ASP A 128 8.11 -20.13 1.61
CA ASP A 128 7.56 -18.95 0.96
C ASP A 128 6.04 -18.74 1.07
N SER A 129 5.71 -17.61 1.68
CA SER A 129 4.41 -16.94 1.77
C SER A 129 3.80 -16.53 0.41
N ALA A 130 4.30 -17.09 -0.70
CA ALA A 130 3.93 -16.69 -2.05
C ALA A 130 2.60 -17.33 -2.51
N ASP A 131 2.26 -18.52 -2.00
CA ASP A 131 1.11 -19.30 -2.47
C ASP A 131 0.04 -19.45 -1.39
N TYR A 132 -0.47 -18.31 -0.90
CA TYR A 132 -1.73 -18.33 -0.17
C TYR A 132 -2.86 -18.60 -1.18
N SER A 133 -3.49 -19.77 -1.11
CA SER A 133 -4.55 -20.10 -2.05
C SER A 133 -5.75 -19.15 -1.85
N VAL A 134 -6.43 -18.79 -2.94
CA VAL A 134 -7.65 -17.95 -2.86
C VAL A 134 -8.65 -18.49 -1.83
N PRO A 135 -8.92 -19.80 -1.73
CA PRO A 135 -9.82 -20.34 -0.69
C PRO A 135 -9.36 -20.07 0.75
N GLN A 136 -8.06 -20.19 1.05
CA GLN A 136 -7.54 -19.89 2.40
C GLN A 136 -7.68 -18.41 2.72
N ALA A 137 -7.47 -17.55 1.73
CA ALA A 137 -7.62 -16.10 1.85
C ALA A 137 -9.07 -15.72 2.15
N THR A 138 -10.00 -16.29 1.39
CA THR A 138 -11.44 -16.14 1.62
C THR A 138 -11.85 -16.66 3.01
N GLY A 139 -11.33 -17.82 3.42
CA GLY A 139 -11.62 -18.39 4.74
C GLY A 139 -11.15 -17.50 5.90
N LEU A 140 -9.92 -16.99 5.82
CA LEU A 140 -9.39 -16.05 6.82
C LEU A 140 -10.18 -14.73 6.84
N ARG A 141 -10.55 -14.19 5.66
CA ARG A 141 -11.39 -12.99 5.57
C ARG A 141 -12.73 -13.20 6.28
N GLN A 142 -13.38 -14.35 6.07
CA GLN A 142 -14.63 -14.67 6.76
C GLN A 142 -14.45 -14.71 8.29
N LYS A 143 -13.35 -15.31 8.79
CA LYS A 143 -13.06 -15.31 10.23
C LYS A 143 -12.88 -13.91 10.80
N LEU A 144 -12.24 -13.01 10.06
CA LEU A 144 -12.07 -11.62 10.47
C LEU A 144 -13.38 -10.83 10.43
N LEU A 145 -14.27 -11.12 9.47
CA LEU A 145 -15.63 -10.57 9.42
C LEU A 145 -16.47 -11.04 10.62
N ASP A 146 -16.45 -12.35 10.92
CA ASP A 146 -17.16 -12.92 12.06
C ASP A 146 -16.68 -12.28 13.38
N LEU A 147 -15.35 -12.12 13.54
CA LEU A 147 -14.77 -11.48 14.71
C LEU A 147 -15.12 -10.00 14.79
N ALA A 148 -15.17 -9.29 13.66
CA ALA A 148 -15.60 -7.89 13.63
C ALA A 148 -17.06 -7.73 14.07
N ALA A 149 -17.94 -8.64 13.64
CA ALA A 149 -19.33 -8.67 14.10
C ALA A 149 -19.41 -8.92 15.62
N GLN A 150 -18.68 -9.91 16.13
CA GLN A 150 -18.61 -10.19 17.57
C GLN A 150 -18.10 -8.98 18.37
N MET A 151 -17.01 -8.35 17.94
CA MET A 151 -16.47 -7.16 18.61
C MET A 151 -17.46 -5.99 18.57
N THR A 152 -18.24 -5.87 17.49
CA THR A 152 -19.29 -4.86 17.38
C THR A 152 -20.38 -5.09 18.42
N GLU A 153 -20.84 -6.33 18.56
CA GLU A 153 -21.84 -6.70 19.57
C GLU A 153 -21.33 -6.48 21.00
N GLU A 154 -20.10 -6.91 21.30
CA GLU A 154 -19.53 -6.85 22.65
C GLU A 154 -19.17 -5.42 23.10
N THR A 155 -18.73 -4.57 22.19
CA THR A 155 -18.24 -3.21 22.53
C THR A 155 -19.27 -2.11 22.29
N GLY A 156 -20.29 -2.37 21.47
CA GLY A 156 -21.26 -1.36 21.02
C GLY A 156 -20.72 -0.38 19.96
N ASP A 157 -19.42 -0.41 19.67
CA ASP A 157 -18.81 0.34 18.57
C ASP A 157 -18.80 -0.50 17.29
N LEU A 158 -18.97 0.12 16.11
CA LEU A 158 -18.77 -0.61 14.85
C LEU A 158 -17.30 -1.01 14.68
N TRP A 159 -17.06 -2.28 14.36
CA TRP A 159 -15.75 -2.83 13.98
C TRP A 159 -15.80 -3.38 12.56
N THR A 160 -14.72 -3.15 11.80
CA THR A 160 -14.53 -3.76 10.47
C THR A 160 -13.48 -4.87 10.49
N ALA A 161 -13.50 -5.77 9.50
CA ALA A 161 -12.48 -6.83 9.41
C ALA A 161 -11.05 -6.27 9.32
N ARG A 162 -10.87 -5.17 8.57
CA ARG A 162 -9.61 -4.42 8.49
C ARG A 162 -9.14 -3.90 9.85
N GLU A 163 -10.07 -3.37 10.65
CA GLU A 163 -9.80 -2.84 11.99
C GLU A 163 -9.41 -3.94 12.98
N VAL A 164 -10.10 -5.07 12.92
CA VAL A 164 -9.75 -6.28 13.69
C VAL A 164 -8.34 -6.76 13.32
N GLN A 165 -8.03 -6.87 12.03
CA GLN A 165 -6.69 -7.25 11.56
C GLN A 165 -5.61 -6.30 12.12
N ALA A 166 -5.84 -4.98 12.05
CA ALA A 166 -4.90 -4.00 12.58
C ALA A 166 -4.67 -4.18 14.08
N ALA A 167 -5.75 -4.36 14.85
CA ALA A 167 -5.66 -4.54 16.29
C ALA A 167 -4.89 -5.81 16.67
N LEU A 168 -5.14 -6.93 15.98
CA LEU A 168 -4.41 -8.19 16.16
C LEU A 168 -2.91 -8.02 15.86
N TRP A 169 -2.57 -7.33 14.77
CA TRP A 169 -1.17 -7.06 14.42
C TRP A 169 -0.46 -6.24 15.50
N VAL A 170 -1.08 -5.16 15.99
CA VAL A 170 -0.51 -4.32 17.05
C VAL A 170 -0.27 -5.15 18.32
N TYR A 171 -1.24 -5.95 18.73
CA TYR A 171 -1.14 -6.79 19.93
C TYR A 171 -0.01 -7.83 19.84
N ILE A 172 0.09 -8.53 18.70
CA ILE A 172 1.11 -9.55 18.48
C ILE A 172 2.50 -8.91 18.44
N ASN A 173 2.65 -7.79 17.73
CA ASN A 173 3.92 -7.09 17.65
C ASN A 173 4.38 -6.59 19.04
N ALA A 174 3.46 -6.07 19.85
CA ALA A 174 3.74 -5.67 21.23
C ALA A 174 4.24 -6.83 22.07
N THR A 175 3.54 -7.97 21.96
CA THR A 175 3.90 -9.19 22.69
C THR A 175 5.27 -9.73 22.28
N GLN A 176 5.58 -9.75 20.98
CA GLN A 176 6.83 -10.30 20.46
C GLN A 176 8.05 -9.42 20.75
N THR A 177 7.87 -8.11 20.74
CA THR A 177 8.99 -7.15 20.91
C THR A 177 9.16 -6.69 22.35
N GLY A 178 8.17 -6.93 23.23
CA GLY A 178 8.12 -6.34 24.56
C GLY A 178 7.86 -4.82 24.55
N THR A 179 7.56 -4.25 23.38
CA THR A 179 7.22 -2.83 23.23
C THR A 179 5.80 -2.60 23.74
N ALA A 180 5.56 -1.48 24.43
CA ALA A 180 4.20 -1.18 24.91
C ALA A 180 3.25 -1.01 23.72
N ILE A 181 2.02 -1.53 23.85
CA ILE A 181 0.96 -1.42 22.82
C ILE A 181 0.80 0.02 22.35
N LYS A 182 0.78 0.98 23.29
CA LYS A 182 0.66 2.40 22.96
C LYS A 182 1.75 2.87 22.00
N ASP A 183 2.97 2.37 22.10
CA ASP A 183 4.11 2.83 21.30
C ASP A 183 4.04 2.23 19.88
N ILE A 184 3.48 1.02 19.72
CA ILE A 184 3.21 0.42 18.39
C ILE A 184 1.94 0.99 17.76
N ALA A 185 0.92 1.25 18.58
CA ALA A 185 -0.34 1.84 18.15
C ALA A 185 -0.19 3.35 17.87
N THR A 186 0.89 3.98 18.32
CA THR A 186 1.18 5.37 17.97
C THR A 186 1.55 5.42 16.51
N PHE A 187 0.61 5.93 15.71
CA PHE A 187 0.82 6.17 14.30
C PHE A 187 1.77 7.36 14.13
N GLU A 188 3.01 7.06 13.75
CA GLU A 188 3.87 8.01 13.05
C GLU A 188 3.84 7.65 11.56
N SER A 189 3.31 8.56 10.73
CA SER A 189 3.26 8.31 9.30
C SER A 189 4.66 8.15 8.75
N GLY A 190 4.91 7.02 8.08
CA GLY A 190 6.17 6.79 7.35
C GLY A 190 6.47 7.89 6.31
N LEU A 191 5.45 8.65 5.88
CA LEU A 191 5.60 9.80 4.98
C LEU A 191 6.38 10.97 5.60
N ASN A 192 6.36 11.11 6.93
CA ASN A 192 7.04 12.16 7.68
C ASN A 192 8.29 11.65 8.41
N LYS A 193 8.52 10.34 8.42
CA LYS A 193 9.67 9.74 9.10
C LYS A 193 10.92 9.92 8.24
N LYS A 194 11.97 10.49 8.82
CA LYS A 194 13.26 10.70 8.16
C LYS A 194 13.93 9.37 7.82
N ASN A 195 14.59 9.31 6.67
CA ASN A 195 15.28 8.12 6.20
C ASN A 195 16.64 8.49 5.58
N GLU A 196 17.68 7.74 5.94
CA GLU A 196 19.04 7.94 5.43
C GLU A 196 19.17 7.67 3.93
N LEU A 197 18.29 6.84 3.35
CA LEU A 197 18.25 6.57 1.89
C LEU A 197 18.09 7.85 1.05
N PHE A 198 17.56 8.93 1.62
CA PHE A 198 17.40 10.22 0.97
C PHE A 198 18.12 11.37 1.69
N GLY A 199 19.24 11.04 2.35
CA GLY A 199 20.08 12.04 3.03
C GLY A 199 19.38 12.68 4.23
N GLY A 200 18.65 11.87 5.00
CA GLY A 200 17.98 12.31 6.24
C GLY A 200 16.66 13.06 6.02
N LYS A 201 16.13 13.07 4.79
CA LYS A 201 14.79 13.61 4.48
C LYS A 201 13.73 12.53 4.68
N SER A 202 12.53 12.95 5.06
CA SER A 202 11.32 12.14 4.96
C SER A 202 10.86 12.00 3.49
N PRO A 203 10.01 11.02 3.15
CA PRO A 203 9.43 10.90 1.81
C PRO A 203 8.80 12.20 1.29
N LEU A 204 8.04 12.91 2.14
CA LEU A 204 7.42 14.16 1.74
C LEU A 204 8.44 15.28 1.54
N GLU A 205 9.40 15.45 2.45
CA GLU A 205 10.48 16.44 2.30
C GLU A 205 11.32 16.16 1.04
N TRP A 206 11.55 14.89 0.73
CA TRP A 206 12.27 14.49 -0.48
C TRP A 206 11.49 14.85 -1.74
N LEU A 207 10.21 14.44 -1.83
CA LEU A 207 9.33 14.81 -2.94
C LEU A 207 9.22 16.35 -3.09
N GLN A 208 9.14 17.09 -1.98
CA GLN A 208 9.09 18.55 -1.96
C GLN A 208 10.36 19.18 -2.53
N SER A 209 11.51 18.53 -2.36
CA SER A 209 12.75 19.01 -2.95
C SER A 209 12.86 18.75 -4.46
N LEU A 210 12.05 17.85 -5.02
CA LEU A 210 11.99 17.59 -6.46
C LEU A 210 10.99 18.50 -7.18
N VAL A 211 9.94 18.95 -6.49
CA VAL A 211 8.91 19.83 -7.04
C VAL A 211 8.86 21.11 -6.20
N PRO A 212 9.51 22.20 -6.64
CA PRO A 212 9.40 23.49 -5.98
C PRO A 212 7.92 23.90 -5.85
N ASN A 213 7.52 24.37 -4.66
CA ASN A 213 6.17 24.87 -4.34
C ASN A 213 5.08 23.84 -3.98
N MET A 214 5.47 22.69 -3.45
CA MET A 214 4.51 21.70 -2.93
C MET A 214 3.61 22.18 -1.76
N LYS A 215 3.78 23.42 -1.28
CA LYS A 215 3.09 23.97 -0.09
C LYS A 215 1.67 24.47 -0.37
N GLU A 216 1.25 24.63 -1.64
CA GLU A 216 -0.02 25.27 -2.04
C GLU A 216 -1.17 24.29 -2.39
N GLY A 217 -1.34 23.20 -1.63
CA GLY A 217 -2.43 22.22 -1.83
C GLY A 217 -1.98 20.80 -2.24
N PRO A 218 -2.90 19.89 -2.60
CA PRO A 218 -2.53 18.53 -2.97
C PRO A 218 -1.73 18.53 -4.28
N LEU A 219 -0.71 17.66 -4.39
CA LEU A 219 0.32 17.69 -5.45
C LEU A 219 -0.26 17.91 -6.85
N SER A 220 -1.30 17.16 -7.15
CA SER A 220 -2.14 17.23 -8.33
C SER A 220 -2.69 18.60 -8.77
N LYS A 221 -2.89 19.56 -7.85
CA LYS A 221 -3.28 20.94 -8.18
C LYS A 221 -2.07 21.81 -8.57
N GLN A 222 -0.89 21.47 -8.05
CA GLN A 222 0.31 22.29 -8.18
C GLN A 222 1.10 21.98 -9.45
N VAL A 223 1.03 20.74 -9.93
CA VAL A 223 1.62 20.30 -11.20
C VAL A 223 0.78 20.71 -12.42
N GLY A 224 -0.34 21.42 -12.24
CA GLY A 224 -1.23 21.86 -13.34
C GLY A 224 -1.87 20.71 -14.13
N LEU A 225 -1.84 19.50 -13.60
CA LEU A 225 -2.29 18.30 -14.30
C LEU A 225 -3.78 18.12 -14.09
N GLU A 226 -4.66 18.71 -14.91
CA GLU A 226 -6.11 18.45 -14.85
C GLU A 226 -6.45 16.95 -14.91
N SER A 227 -5.58 16.18 -15.55
CA SER A 227 -5.45 14.72 -15.45
C SER A 227 -3.98 14.33 -15.33
N ILE A 228 -3.66 13.22 -14.66
CA ILE A 228 -2.32 12.61 -14.72
C ILE A 228 -1.92 12.57 -16.20
N PRO A 229 -0.79 13.17 -16.62
CA PRO A 229 -0.26 12.92 -17.94
C PRO A 229 0.15 11.46 -17.83
N LEU A 230 -0.65 10.57 -18.42
CA LEU A 230 -0.25 9.21 -18.70
C LEU A 230 1.22 9.30 -19.07
N ALA A 231 2.10 8.66 -18.28
CA ALA A 231 3.55 8.75 -18.44
C ALA A 231 3.84 8.82 -19.94
N PRO A 232 4.62 9.80 -20.45
CA PRO A 232 4.75 10.04 -21.87
C PRO A 232 4.96 8.70 -22.54
N VAL A 233 3.96 8.26 -23.31
CA VAL A 233 3.86 6.87 -23.78
C VAL A 233 5.24 6.49 -24.28
N SER A 234 5.89 5.54 -23.59
CA SER A 234 7.30 5.27 -23.83
C SER A 234 7.51 5.11 -25.34
N PRO A 235 8.63 5.57 -25.93
CA PRO A 235 8.82 5.46 -27.39
C PRO A 235 8.56 4.05 -27.92
N LEU A 236 8.78 3.03 -27.09
CA LEU A 236 8.43 1.63 -27.32
C LEU A 236 6.92 1.36 -27.31
N ALA A 237 6.17 1.82 -26.29
CA ALA A 237 4.72 1.71 -26.23
C ALA A 237 4.05 2.46 -27.40
N LYS A 238 4.58 3.63 -27.79
CA LYS A 238 4.09 4.42 -28.94
C LYS A 238 4.30 3.66 -30.25
N LYS A 239 5.46 3.00 -30.41
CA LYS A 239 5.77 2.13 -31.55
C LYS A 239 4.86 0.90 -31.61
N LEU A 240 4.52 0.29 -30.47
CA LEU A 240 3.65 -0.88 -30.39
C LEU A 240 2.17 -0.54 -30.66
N ILE A 241 1.70 0.59 -30.15
CA ILE A 241 0.33 1.09 -30.40
C ILE A 241 0.16 1.46 -31.87
N LEU A 242 1.09 2.24 -32.44
CA LEU A 242 1.04 2.65 -33.85
C LEU A 242 1.30 1.49 -34.83
N GLY A 243 2.03 0.45 -34.40
CA GLY A 243 2.23 -0.77 -35.19
C GLY A 243 0.99 -1.66 -35.26
N LYS A 244 0.13 -1.65 -34.22
CA LYS A 244 -1.11 -2.44 -34.17
C LYS A 244 -2.30 -1.76 -34.86
N MET A 245 -2.23 -0.46 -35.16
CA MET A 245 -3.27 0.28 -35.90
C MET A 245 -3.07 0.24 -37.43
N LYS A 246 -2.00 -0.42 -37.92
CA LYS A 246 -1.70 -0.59 -39.35
C LYS A 246 -2.07 -1.97 -39.91
N VAL A 247 -2.93 -2.72 -39.21
CA VAL A 247 -3.52 -3.98 -39.68
C VAL A 247 -5.03 -3.82 -39.75
#